data_AF-A0A7W0W460-F1
#
_entry.id   AF-A0A7W0W460-F1
#
_cell.length_a   1.000
_cell.length_b   1.000
_cell.length_c   1.000
_cell.angle_alpha   90.00
_cell.angle_beta   90.00
_cell.angle_gamma   90.00
#
_symmetry.space_group_name_H-M   'P 1'
#
loop_
_entity.id
_entity.type
_entity.pdbx_description
1 polymer ?
#
loop_
_entity_poly.entity_id
_entity_poly.type
_entity_poly.pdbx_seq_one_letter_code
_entity_poly.pdbx_strand_id
1 'polypeptide(L)'
;MSEYLPNADDRQAMRAFLARTEVRLSTMHRIAGVFLNGAGLLILFPVFFRDAISDINSVVLNNLAPLYDRAQHTRLTTSTIVDSILYLALFIPFLITLTIPIYAFYLLLKDIVYFYFAGHSPGFTEKLFNPRFVLSGLAFSTDESPETKREIMKHQYESDLITFIFPFAQHEASYYDQVKTQTEDFIIPETRKIEALREAGVFAATEEPASQHEFNRFNTALGLAGFLDRTLIEEVARSEISVVRNALCLRRLVLRYIKALLMFVWTTLLSFILVSFLSKVPPLIILPIGYVIW
;
A
#
# COMPACT_ATOMS: atom_id res chain seq x y z
N MET A 1 -25.93 -27.16 -12.10
CA MET A 1 -25.68 -26.27 -13.26
C MET A 1 -24.86 -27.09 -14.24
N SER A 2 -25.23 -27.17 -15.53
CA SER A 2 -24.36 -27.84 -16.50
C SER A 2 -23.04 -27.09 -16.56
N GLU A 3 -21.93 -27.81 -16.53
CA GLU A 3 -20.60 -27.25 -16.69
C GLU A 3 -20.56 -26.56 -18.07
N TYR A 4 -20.51 -25.24 -18.06
CA TYR A 4 -20.49 -24.45 -19.28
C TYR A 4 -19.13 -24.64 -19.94
N LEU A 5 -19.12 -25.27 -21.12
CA LEU A 5 -17.92 -25.47 -21.92
C LEU A 5 -17.87 -24.37 -22.99
N PRO A 6 -16.98 -23.37 -22.85
CA PRO A 6 -16.90 -22.28 -23.81
C PRO A 6 -16.41 -22.79 -25.17
N ASN A 7 -17.09 -22.37 -26.23
CA ASN A 7 -16.67 -22.65 -27.60
C ASN A 7 -15.40 -21.84 -27.96
N ALA A 8 -14.84 -22.05 -29.16
CA ALA A 8 -13.61 -21.36 -29.58
C ALA A 8 -13.75 -19.83 -29.61
N ASP A 9 -14.91 -19.32 -30.04
CA ASP A 9 -15.19 -17.88 -30.12
C ASP A 9 -15.34 -17.27 -28.71
N ASP A 10 -16.01 -17.98 -27.80
CA ASP A 10 -16.16 -17.59 -26.39
C ASP A 10 -14.78 -17.49 -25.72
N ARG A 11 -13.90 -18.47 -25.95
CA ARG A 11 -12.50 -18.46 -25.46
C ARG A 11 -11.74 -17.26 -26.03
N GLN A 12 -11.87 -16.98 -27.32
CA GLN A 12 -11.20 -15.84 -27.94
C GLN A 12 -11.72 -14.50 -27.39
N ALA A 13 -13.02 -14.38 -27.16
CA ALA A 13 -13.64 -13.19 -26.56
C ALA A 13 -13.12 -12.97 -25.12
N MET A 14 -13.01 -14.05 -24.34
CA MET A 14 -12.46 -14.02 -22.98
C MET A 14 -10.99 -13.58 -22.96
N ARG A 15 -10.13 -14.15 -23.83
CA ARG A 15 -8.72 -13.72 -23.97
C ARG A 15 -8.61 -12.25 -24.35
N ALA A 16 -9.41 -11.79 -25.31
CA ALA A 16 -9.44 -10.39 -25.73
C ALA A 16 -9.90 -9.46 -24.60
N PHE A 17 -10.84 -9.91 -23.76
CA PHE A 17 -11.25 -9.17 -22.57
C PHE A 17 -10.13 -9.09 -21.52
N LEU A 18 -9.43 -10.20 -21.23
CA LEU A 18 -8.30 -10.23 -20.31
C LEU A 18 -7.19 -9.27 -20.75
N ALA A 19 -6.79 -9.32 -22.03
CA ALA A 19 -5.78 -8.43 -22.58
C ALA A 19 -6.14 -6.93 -22.43
N ARG A 20 -7.40 -6.55 -22.71
CA ARG A 20 -7.88 -5.17 -22.49
C ARG A 20 -7.87 -4.79 -21.01
N THR A 21 -8.20 -5.74 -20.15
CA THR A 21 -8.23 -5.54 -18.70
C THR A 21 -6.84 -5.30 -18.15
N GLU A 22 -5.83 -6.06 -18.58
CA GLU A 22 -4.43 -5.85 -18.20
C GLU A 22 -3.92 -4.45 -18.57
N VAL A 23 -4.24 -3.97 -19.79
CA VAL A 23 -3.89 -2.60 -20.23
C VAL A 23 -4.54 -1.55 -19.33
N ARG A 24 -5.81 -1.75 -18.96
CA ARG A 24 -6.53 -0.82 -18.07
C ARG A 24 -5.96 -0.84 -16.65
N LEU A 25 -5.67 -2.02 -16.11
CA LEU A 25 -5.03 -2.19 -14.81
C LEU A 25 -3.64 -1.54 -14.79
N SER A 26 -2.82 -1.77 -15.82
CA SER A 26 -1.52 -1.12 -16.00
C SER A 26 -1.64 0.41 -15.97
N THR A 27 -2.67 0.96 -16.63
CA THR A 27 -2.94 2.40 -16.62
C THR A 27 -3.32 2.89 -15.22
N MET A 28 -4.21 2.19 -14.51
CA MET A 28 -4.57 2.52 -13.12
C MET A 28 -3.36 2.47 -12.18
N HIS A 29 -2.48 1.48 -12.34
CA HIS A 29 -1.24 1.37 -11.56
C HIS A 29 -0.25 2.50 -11.87
N ARG A 30 -0.14 2.94 -13.13
CA ARG A 30 0.66 4.12 -13.47
C ARG A 30 0.12 5.38 -12.80
N ILE A 31 -1.20 5.59 -12.81
CA ILE A 31 -1.83 6.72 -12.12
C ILE A 31 -1.56 6.62 -10.61
N ALA A 32 -1.70 5.43 -10.01
CA ALA A 32 -1.38 5.20 -8.60
C ALA A 32 0.10 5.52 -8.27
N GLY A 33 1.02 5.11 -9.17
CA GLY A 33 2.45 5.37 -9.05
C GLY A 33 2.81 6.85 -9.02
N VAL A 34 2.03 7.73 -9.69
CA VAL A 34 2.21 9.19 -9.61
C VAL A 34 2.04 9.70 -8.17
N PHE A 35 1.14 9.11 -7.39
CA PHE A 35 0.94 9.49 -5.99
C PHE A 35 2.07 8.97 -5.08
N LEU A 36 2.62 7.79 -5.36
CA LEU A 36 3.79 7.24 -4.65
C LEU A 36 5.05 8.05 -4.91
N ASN A 37 5.27 8.45 -6.16
CA ASN A 37 6.40 9.27 -6.58
C ASN A 37 6.31 10.71 -6.06
N GLY A 38 5.29 11.02 -5.25
CA GLY A 38 5.22 12.28 -4.54
C GLY A 38 4.90 13.44 -5.46
N ALA A 39 3.96 13.27 -6.40
CA ALA A 39 3.29 14.41 -7.01
C ALA A 39 2.98 15.41 -5.89
N GLY A 40 3.65 16.56 -5.88
CA GLY A 40 3.57 17.62 -4.87
C GLY A 40 3.93 17.22 -3.43
N LEU A 41 3.10 16.43 -2.76
CA LEU A 41 2.97 16.46 -1.30
C LEU A 41 4.23 16.03 -0.52
N LEU A 42 4.91 14.96 -0.96
CA LEU A 42 6.14 14.47 -0.33
C LEU A 42 7.33 15.43 -0.51
N ILE A 43 7.37 16.14 -1.64
CA ILE A 43 8.42 17.13 -1.93
C ILE A 43 8.11 18.44 -1.21
N LEU A 44 6.83 18.81 -1.15
CA LEU A 44 6.37 20.04 -0.50
C LEU A 44 6.48 19.96 1.03
N PHE A 45 6.42 18.77 1.62
CA PHE A 45 6.51 18.59 3.07
C PHE A 45 7.82 19.15 3.66
N PRO A 46 9.03 18.74 3.24
CA PRO A 46 10.27 19.32 3.78
C PRO A 46 10.40 20.82 3.52
N VAL A 47 9.97 21.28 2.34
CA VAL A 47 10.12 22.69 1.93
C VAL A 47 9.26 23.61 2.81
N PHE A 48 7.99 23.27 3.02
CA PHE A 48 7.11 24.12 3.81
C PHE A 48 7.33 24.02 5.31
N PHE A 49 7.68 22.83 5.81
CA PHE A 49 7.87 22.65 7.25
C PHE A 49 9.23 23.15 7.75
N ARG A 50 10.29 23.16 6.93
CA ARG A 50 11.62 23.61 7.39
C ARG A 50 11.58 25.05 7.91
N ASP A 51 11.08 25.98 7.10
CA ASP A 51 11.12 27.40 7.42
C ASP A 51 10.06 27.75 8.47
N ALA A 52 8.84 27.22 8.33
CA ALA A 52 7.76 27.45 9.29
C ALA A 52 8.09 26.91 10.69
N ILE A 53 8.68 25.72 10.81
CA ILE A 53 9.08 25.17 12.11
C ILE A 53 10.24 25.97 12.70
N SER A 54 11.24 26.34 11.89
CA SER A 54 12.37 27.15 12.34
C SER A 54 11.91 28.50 12.90
N ASP A 55 11.01 29.18 12.17
CA ASP A 55 10.47 30.48 12.56
C ASP A 55 9.63 30.34 13.83
N ILE A 56 8.72 29.36 13.90
CA ILE A 56 7.91 29.14 15.10
C ILE A 56 8.78 28.79 16.32
N ASN A 57 9.79 27.92 16.15
CA ASN A 57 10.71 27.60 17.24
C ASN A 57 11.49 28.83 17.71
N SER A 58 11.95 29.67 16.78
CA SER A 58 12.65 30.91 17.14
C SER A 58 11.74 31.85 17.94
N VAL A 59 10.47 31.99 17.53
CA VAL A 59 9.52 32.85 18.22
C VAL A 59 9.14 32.27 19.58
N VAL A 60 8.94 30.96 19.68
CA VAL A 60 8.64 30.28 20.95
C VAL A 60 9.83 30.40 21.91
N LEU A 61 11.06 30.10 21.48
CA LEU A 61 12.25 30.18 22.34
C LEU A 61 12.57 31.61 22.78
N ASN A 62 12.48 32.57 21.87
CA ASN A 62 12.75 33.99 22.16
C ASN A 62 11.71 34.60 23.11
N ASN A 63 10.49 34.09 23.13
CA ASN A 63 9.42 34.57 24.02
C ASN A 63 9.26 33.73 25.30
N LEU A 64 9.72 32.47 25.34
CA LEU A 64 9.72 31.63 26.54
C LEU A 64 10.86 31.98 27.51
N ALA A 65 12.06 32.29 27.01
CA ALA A 65 13.20 32.61 27.88
C ALA A 65 12.92 33.81 28.82
N PRO A 66 12.31 34.93 28.37
CA PRO A 66 11.97 36.05 29.24
C PRO A 66 10.86 35.74 30.26
N LEU A 67 9.99 34.75 29.99
CA LEU A 67 8.94 34.31 30.91
C LEU A 67 9.50 33.41 32.01
N TYR A 68 10.43 32.53 31.65
CA TYR A 68 11.16 31.68 32.60
C TYR A 68 11.95 32.53 33.60
N ASP A 69 12.71 33.52 33.11
CA ASP A 69 13.45 34.44 33.97
C ASP A 69 12.51 35.27 34.88
N ARG A 70 11.37 35.75 34.37
CA ARG A 70 10.37 36.48 35.17
C ARG A 70 9.69 35.59 36.22
N ALA A 71 9.42 34.34 35.90
CA ALA A 71 8.81 33.38 36.81
C ALA A 71 9.78 32.97 37.94
N GLN A 72 11.08 32.93 37.66
CA GLN A 72 12.10 32.56 38.65
C GLN A 72 12.44 33.70 39.63
N HIS A 73 12.35 34.97 39.19
CA HIS A 73 12.76 36.13 39.98
C HIS A 73 11.62 36.93 40.65
N THR A 74 10.36 36.70 40.28
CA THR A 74 9.23 37.52 40.79
C THR A 74 8.08 36.65 41.31
N ARG A 75 7.49 37.01 42.46
CA ARG A 75 6.24 36.41 42.95
C ARG A 75 5.20 36.40 41.83
N LEU A 76 4.52 35.27 41.64
CA LEU A 76 3.43 35.06 40.69
C LEU A 76 2.48 36.28 40.68
N THR A 77 2.66 37.12 39.67
CA THR A 77 1.85 38.31 39.45
C THR A 77 0.73 37.93 38.48
N THR A 78 -0.42 38.60 38.58
CA THR A 78 -1.59 38.31 37.74
C THR A 78 -1.27 38.37 36.23
N SER A 79 -0.29 39.19 35.83
CA SER A 79 0.22 39.25 34.45
C SER A 79 0.84 37.93 33.98
N THR A 80 1.60 37.23 34.83
CA THR A 80 2.29 35.99 34.46
C THR A 80 1.32 34.84 34.22
N ILE A 81 0.21 34.81 34.97
CA ILE A 81 -0.87 33.83 34.79
C ILE A 81 -1.60 34.09 33.47
N VAL A 82 -1.92 35.35 33.17
CA VAL A 82 -2.58 35.76 31.92
C VAL A 82 -1.71 35.40 30.72
N ASP A 83 -0.41 35.73 30.76
CA ASP A 83 0.55 35.37 29.71
C ASP A 83 0.59 33.85 29.51
N SER A 84 0.69 33.06 30.59
CA SER A 84 0.74 31.60 30.51
C SER A 84 -0.52 30.97 29.88
N ILE A 85 -1.70 31.48 30.25
CA ILE A 85 -2.99 31.03 29.66
C ILE A 85 -3.02 31.33 28.18
N LEU A 86 -2.58 32.53 27.79
CA LEU A 86 -2.53 32.92 26.40
C LEU A 86 -1.55 32.04 25.61
N TYR A 87 -0.34 31.77 26.11
CA TYR A 87 0.60 30.82 25.47
C TYR A 87 0.01 29.42 25.32
N LEU A 88 -0.68 28.91 26.35
CA LEU A 88 -1.37 27.62 26.25
C LEU A 88 -2.46 27.65 25.17
N ALA A 89 -3.19 28.76 25.07
CA ALA A 89 -4.19 29.01 24.03
C ALA A 89 -3.58 29.17 22.63
N LEU A 90 -2.28 29.50 22.50
CA LEU A 90 -1.54 29.49 21.22
C LEU A 90 -1.05 28.09 20.83
N PHE A 91 -0.66 27.32 21.84
CA PHE A 91 -0.05 26.01 21.66
C PHE A 91 -1.04 24.99 21.10
N ILE A 92 -2.29 24.99 21.59
CA ILE A 92 -3.36 24.11 21.08
C ILE A 92 -3.55 24.29 19.57
N PRO A 93 -3.80 25.51 19.07
CA PRO A 93 -3.90 25.74 17.65
C PRO A 93 -2.67 25.34 16.84
N PHE A 94 -1.47 25.68 17.32
CA PHE A 94 -0.21 25.26 16.70
C PHE A 94 -0.14 23.73 16.54
N LEU A 95 -0.48 22.98 17.59
CA LEU A 95 -0.57 21.53 17.54
C LEU A 95 -1.59 21.05 16.49
N ILE A 96 -2.74 21.73 16.37
CA ILE A 96 -3.77 21.40 15.38
C ILE A 96 -3.23 21.62 13.95
N THR A 97 -2.58 22.75 13.67
CA THR A 97 -1.98 23.02 12.35
C THR A 97 -0.88 22.05 11.96
N LEU A 98 -0.17 21.47 12.92
CA LEU A 98 0.83 20.44 12.67
C LEU A 98 0.18 19.05 12.50
N THR A 99 -0.76 18.71 13.36
CA THR A 99 -1.36 17.37 13.41
C THR A 99 -2.24 17.09 12.21
N ILE A 100 -2.97 18.10 11.72
CA ILE A 100 -3.92 17.93 10.61
C ILE A 100 -3.23 17.51 9.30
N PRO A 101 -2.18 18.19 8.81
CA PRO A 101 -1.45 17.78 7.61
C PRO A 101 -0.79 16.41 7.77
N ILE A 102 -0.19 16.13 8.94
CA ILE A 102 0.42 14.83 9.24
C ILE A 102 -0.64 13.72 9.19
N TYR A 103 -1.80 13.94 9.80
CA TYR A 103 -2.90 12.98 9.79
C TYR A 103 -3.48 12.78 8.39
N ALA A 104 -3.65 13.85 7.61
CA ALA A 104 -4.09 13.76 6.22
C ALA A 104 -3.10 12.96 5.36
N PHE A 105 -1.80 13.15 5.58
CA PHE A 105 -0.74 12.39 4.93
C PHE A 105 -0.74 10.91 5.36
N TYR A 106 -0.91 10.62 6.64
CA TYR A 106 -1.07 9.25 7.14
C TYR A 106 -2.25 8.53 6.48
N LEU A 107 -3.41 9.21 6.37
CA LEU A 107 -4.58 8.66 5.71
C LEU A 107 -4.35 8.38 4.22
N LEU A 108 -3.52 9.20 3.54
CA LEU A 108 -3.11 8.98 2.16
C LEU A 108 -2.23 7.73 2.03
N LEU A 109 -1.20 7.59 2.87
CA LEU A 109 -0.35 6.40 2.90
C LEU A 109 -1.16 5.13 3.17
N LYS A 110 -2.10 5.19 4.11
CA LYS A 110 -3.03 4.09 4.41
C LYS A 110 -3.84 3.67 3.18
N ASP A 111 -4.35 4.62 2.42
CA ASP A 111 -5.11 4.30 1.20
C ASP A 111 -4.22 3.76 0.07
N ILE A 112 -2.97 4.21 -0.03
CA ILE A 112 -1.98 3.63 -0.96
C ILE A 112 -1.72 2.16 -0.61
N VAL A 113 -1.54 1.84 0.67
CA VAL A 113 -1.38 0.44 1.11
C VAL A 113 -2.59 -0.39 0.73
N TYR A 114 -3.81 0.10 0.96
CA TYR A 114 -5.02 -0.63 0.54
C TYR A 114 -5.23 -0.69 -0.97
N PHE A 115 -4.65 0.23 -1.73
CA PHE A 115 -4.67 0.15 -3.19
C PHE A 115 -3.81 -1.02 -3.67
N TYR A 116 -2.58 -1.14 -3.16
CA TYR A 116 -1.62 -2.16 -3.61
C TYR A 116 -1.76 -3.52 -2.94
N PHE A 117 -2.29 -3.56 -1.72
CA PHE A 117 -2.43 -4.79 -0.96
C PHE A 117 -3.89 -5.16 -0.72
N ALA A 118 -4.21 -6.44 -0.85
CA ALA A 118 -5.49 -7.02 -0.47
C ALA A 118 -5.29 -8.01 0.66
N GLY A 119 -6.18 -7.97 1.66
CA GLY A 119 -6.18 -8.92 2.77
C GLY A 119 -6.68 -10.31 2.39
N HIS A 120 -7.52 -10.40 1.35
CA HIS A 120 -8.06 -11.65 0.82
C HIS A 120 -8.03 -11.62 -0.71
N SER A 121 -7.44 -12.64 -1.33
CA SER A 121 -7.50 -12.82 -2.79
C SER A 121 -8.59 -13.82 -3.15
N PRO A 122 -9.42 -13.55 -4.18
CA PRO A 122 -10.42 -14.51 -4.65
C PRO A 122 -9.78 -15.88 -4.97
N GLY A 123 -10.38 -16.95 -4.45
CA GLY A 123 -9.94 -18.34 -4.64
C GLY A 123 -9.05 -18.91 -3.54
N PHE A 124 -8.62 -18.12 -2.54
CA PHE A 124 -7.96 -18.66 -1.34
C PHE A 124 -8.96 -18.87 -0.19
N THR A 125 -8.74 -19.91 0.61
CA THR A 125 -9.52 -20.21 1.81
C THR A 125 -9.45 -19.05 2.81
N GLU A 126 -10.55 -18.75 3.50
CA GLU A 126 -10.60 -17.69 4.55
C GLU A 126 -9.61 -17.93 5.70
N LYS A 127 -9.18 -19.17 5.89
CA LYS A 127 -8.15 -19.56 6.87
C LYS A 127 -6.75 -19.04 6.52
N LEU A 128 -6.53 -18.65 5.25
CA LEU A 128 -5.25 -18.15 4.76
C LEU A 128 -5.26 -16.62 4.70
N PHE A 129 -5.03 -15.98 5.84
CA PHE A 129 -4.80 -14.54 5.85
C PHE A 129 -3.33 -14.24 5.51
N ASN A 130 -3.09 -13.80 4.27
CA ASN A 130 -1.78 -13.32 3.86
C ASN A 130 -1.94 -12.08 2.98
N PRO A 131 -1.53 -10.88 3.46
CA PRO A 131 -1.58 -9.66 2.67
C PRO A 131 -0.76 -9.81 1.40
N ARG A 132 -1.40 -9.64 0.25
CA ARG A 132 -0.75 -9.83 -1.05
C ARG A 132 -0.90 -8.64 -1.94
N PHE A 133 0.05 -8.52 -2.85
CA PHE A 133 -0.05 -7.56 -3.92
C PHE A 133 -1.28 -7.86 -4.79
N VAL A 134 -1.97 -6.81 -5.19
CA VAL A 134 -3.25 -6.92 -5.92
C VAL A 134 -3.06 -7.50 -7.31
N LEU A 135 -1.90 -7.28 -7.93
CA LEU A 135 -1.49 -8.02 -9.12
C LEU A 135 -0.85 -9.33 -8.67
N SER A 136 -1.60 -10.42 -8.80
CA SER A 136 -1.06 -11.74 -8.52
C SER A 136 -0.33 -12.31 -9.74
N GLY A 137 0.38 -13.42 -9.51
CA GLY A 137 0.79 -14.29 -10.60
C GLY A 137 -0.40 -14.75 -11.45
N LEU A 138 -0.14 -14.93 -12.74
CA LEU A 138 -1.09 -15.44 -13.72
C LEU A 138 -0.69 -16.88 -14.08
N ALA A 139 -1.62 -17.81 -13.90
CA ALA A 139 -1.44 -19.19 -14.33
C ALA A 139 -2.01 -19.39 -15.73
N PHE A 140 -1.42 -20.31 -16.49
CA PHE A 140 -2.05 -20.80 -17.71
C PHE A 140 -3.35 -21.52 -17.35
N SER A 141 -4.45 -21.12 -17.99
CA SER A 141 -5.79 -21.56 -17.62
C SER A 141 -5.96 -23.07 -17.76
N THR A 142 -6.71 -23.68 -16.85
CA THR A 142 -6.89 -25.14 -16.76
C THR A 142 -7.68 -25.73 -17.94
N ASP A 143 -8.52 -24.93 -18.60
CA ASP A 143 -9.44 -25.32 -19.66
C ASP A 143 -8.96 -25.00 -21.10
N GLU A 144 -7.73 -24.50 -21.26
CA GLU A 144 -7.16 -24.14 -22.57
C GLU A 144 -6.57 -25.31 -23.36
N SER A 145 -5.29 -25.64 -23.15
CA SER A 145 -4.61 -26.80 -23.74
C SER A 145 -3.83 -27.52 -22.64
N PRO A 146 -4.27 -28.73 -22.25
CA PRO A 146 -3.56 -29.55 -21.26
C PRO A 146 -2.12 -29.85 -21.68
N GLU A 147 -1.89 -30.10 -22.97
CA GLU A 147 -0.56 -30.39 -23.53
C GLU A 147 0.36 -29.19 -23.39
N THR A 148 -0.12 -28.00 -23.78
CA THR A 148 0.67 -26.76 -23.66
C THR A 148 0.97 -26.46 -22.19
N LYS A 149 -0.03 -26.62 -21.30
CA LYS A 149 0.15 -26.43 -19.85
C LYS A 149 1.22 -27.38 -19.31
N ARG A 150 1.18 -28.65 -19.69
CA ARG A 150 2.17 -29.67 -19.30
C ARG A 150 3.58 -29.29 -19.77
N GLU A 151 3.76 -28.92 -21.03
CA GLU A 151 5.10 -28.55 -21.54
C GLU A 151 5.64 -27.29 -20.85
N ILE A 152 4.79 -26.30 -20.56
CA ILE A 152 5.18 -25.12 -19.76
C ILE A 152 5.63 -25.55 -18.37
N MET A 153 4.85 -26.38 -17.69
CA MET A 153 5.18 -26.88 -16.35
C MET A 153 6.50 -27.65 -16.36
N LYS A 154 6.67 -28.56 -17.31
CA LYS A 154 7.88 -29.35 -17.49
C LYS A 154 9.10 -28.44 -17.61
N HIS A 155 9.03 -27.42 -18.46
CA HIS A 155 10.12 -26.45 -18.61
C HIS A 155 10.38 -25.63 -17.33
N GLN A 156 9.34 -25.29 -16.56
CA GLN A 156 9.49 -24.58 -15.28
C GLN A 156 10.24 -25.41 -14.22
N TYR A 157 10.03 -26.73 -14.19
CA TYR A 157 10.65 -27.61 -13.19
C TYR A 157 11.99 -28.23 -13.64
N GLU A 158 12.21 -28.42 -14.94
CA GLU A 158 13.44 -29.02 -15.50
C GLU A 158 14.58 -28.01 -15.73
N SER A 159 14.32 -26.71 -15.56
CA SER A 159 15.29 -25.65 -15.79
C SER A 159 15.62 -24.87 -14.52
N ASP A 160 16.60 -23.97 -14.63
CA ASP A 160 17.00 -23.05 -13.57
C ASP A 160 15.88 -22.06 -13.16
N LEU A 161 14.71 -22.10 -13.81
CA LEU A 161 13.53 -21.31 -13.44
C LEU A 161 13.02 -21.65 -12.03
N ILE A 162 13.25 -22.87 -11.55
CA ILE A 162 12.83 -23.29 -10.20
C ILE A 162 13.55 -22.48 -9.12
N THR A 163 14.82 -22.11 -9.35
CA THR A 163 15.64 -21.36 -8.40
C THR A 163 15.55 -19.84 -8.62
N PHE A 164 15.08 -19.40 -9.78
CA PHE A 164 14.98 -17.98 -10.14
C PHE A 164 14.12 -17.15 -9.18
N ILE A 165 13.07 -17.75 -8.61
CA ILE A 165 12.16 -17.06 -7.68
C ILE A 165 12.78 -16.94 -6.27
N PHE A 166 13.82 -17.69 -5.97
CA PHE A 166 14.39 -17.70 -4.63
C PHE A 166 15.19 -16.41 -4.33
N PRO A 167 15.06 -15.88 -3.11
CA PRO A 167 15.92 -14.80 -2.66
C PRO A 167 17.37 -15.27 -2.58
N PHE A 168 18.31 -14.37 -2.83
CA PHE A 168 19.75 -14.66 -2.78
C PHE A 168 20.22 -15.11 -1.39
N ALA A 169 19.52 -14.71 -0.32
CA ALA A 169 19.89 -15.03 1.05
C ALA A 169 19.19 -16.30 1.56
N GLN A 170 19.96 -17.27 2.05
CA GLN A 170 19.46 -18.58 2.46
C GLN A 170 18.45 -18.51 3.64
N HIS A 171 18.56 -17.51 4.51
CA HIS A 171 17.60 -17.32 5.61
C HIS A 171 16.22 -16.88 5.10
N GLU A 172 16.16 -16.13 4.01
CA GLU A 172 14.91 -15.71 3.36
C GLU A 172 14.24 -16.90 2.65
N ALA A 173 15.01 -17.90 2.21
CA ALA A 173 14.44 -19.13 1.66
C ALA A 173 13.72 -19.99 2.72
N SER A 174 14.12 -19.89 4.00
CA SER A 174 13.44 -20.61 5.10
C SER A 174 12.02 -20.07 5.39
N TYR A 175 11.73 -18.84 4.97
CA TYR A 175 10.39 -18.25 5.08
C TYR A 175 9.35 -19.07 4.31
N TYR A 176 9.68 -19.59 3.13
CA TYR A 176 8.76 -20.43 2.36
C TYR A 176 8.43 -21.74 3.08
N ASP A 177 9.39 -22.35 3.78
CA ASP A 177 9.14 -23.57 4.55
C ASP A 177 8.20 -23.29 5.74
N GLN A 178 8.37 -22.13 6.40
CA GLN A 178 7.49 -21.68 7.47
C GLN A 178 6.08 -21.42 6.97
N VAL A 179 5.94 -20.70 5.85
CA VAL A 179 4.64 -20.41 5.24
C VAL A 179 3.94 -21.70 4.85
N LYS A 180 4.63 -22.62 4.18
CA LYS A 180 4.08 -23.94 3.81
C LYS A 180 3.50 -24.66 5.04
N THR A 181 4.27 -24.69 6.13
CA THR A 181 3.86 -25.32 7.39
C THR A 181 2.65 -24.62 8.03
N GLN A 182 2.67 -23.29 8.10
CA GLN A 182 1.56 -22.50 8.68
C GLN A 182 0.27 -22.59 7.87
N THR A 183 0.40 -22.81 6.56
CA THR A 183 -0.72 -22.85 5.62
C THR A 183 -1.20 -24.27 5.33
N GLU A 184 -0.62 -25.29 5.97
CA GLU A 184 -0.96 -26.71 5.77
C GLU A 184 -1.04 -27.08 4.28
N ASP A 185 -0.11 -26.57 3.47
CA ASP A 185 -0.03 -26.74 2.01
C ASP A 185 -1.19 -26.13 1.18
N PHE A 186 -2.20 -25.52 1.81
CA PHE A 186 -3.31 -24.88 1.09
C PHE A 186 -2.89 -23.66 0.26
N ILE A 187 -1.67 -23.14 0.47
CA ILE A 187 -1.13 -22.07 -0.35
C ILE A 187 -0.67 -22.56 -1.73
N ILE A 188 -0.38 -23.86 -1.87
CA ILE A 188 0.13 -24.46 -3.10
C ILE A 188 -1.06 -24.78 -4.03
N PRO A 189 -1.02 -24.36 -5.31
CA PRO A 189 -2.08 -24.69 -6.26
C PRO A 189 -2.23 -26.19 -6.46
N GLU A 190 -3.47 -26.65 -6.66
CA GLU A 190 -3.77 -28.08 -6.78
C GLU A 190 -3.02 -28.74 -7.95
N THR A 191 -2.92 -28.11 -9.11
CA THR A 191 -2.19 -28.69 -10.26
C THR A 191 -0.68 -28.70 -10.07
N ARG A 192 -0.19 -28.06 -9.00
CA ARG A 192 1.25 -27.93 -8.67
C ARG A 192 1.67 -28.85 -7.54
N LYS A 193 0.73 -29.59 -6.94
CA LYS A 193 1.05 -30.66 -6.01
C LYS A 193 1.78 -31.79 -6.75
N ILE A 194 2.65 -32.51 -6.04
CA ILE A 194 3.53 -33.50 -6.66
C ILE A 194 2.72 -34.64 -7.30
N GLU A 195 1.60 -35.03 -6.69
CA GLU A 195 0.69 -36.04 -7.21
C GLU A 195 0.07 -35.59 -8.53
N ALA A 196 -0.47 -34.36 -8.58
CA ALA A 196 -1.09 -33.80 -9.78
C ALA A 196 -0.08 -33.60 -10.93
N LEU A 197 1.16 -33.22 -10.62
CA LEU A 197 2.22 -33.08 -11.63
C LEU A 197 2.63 -34.44 -12.23
N ARG A 198 2.62 -35.51 -11.42
CA ARG A 198 2.86 -36.88 -11.90
C ARG A 198 1.72 -37.37 -12.79
N GLU A 199 0.47 -37.13 -12.37
CA GLU A 199 -0.72 -37.46 -13.18
C GLU A 199 -0.73 -36.71 -14.51
N ALA A 200 -0.31 -35.44 -14.51
CA ALA A 200 -0.17 -34.64 -15.70
C ALA A 200 1.02 -35.05 -16.59
N GLY A 201 1.90 -35.95 -16.14
CA GLY A 201 3.08 -36.38 -16.88
C GLY A 201 4.18 -35.31 -16.98
N VAL A 202 4.24 -34.39 -16.03
CA VAL A 202 5.31 -33.38 -15.92
C VAL A 202 6.61 -34.02 -15.43
N PHE A 203 6.51 -34.97 -14.51
CA PHE A 203 7.60 -35.83 -14.06
C PHE A 203 7.33 -37.29 -14.42
N ALA A 204 8.38 -38.09 -14.63
CA ALA A 204 8.19 -39.54 -14.66
C ALA A 204 7.67 -40.02 -13.30
N ALA A 205 6.82 -41.05 -13.28
CA ALA A 205 6.17 -41.54 -12.06
C ALA A 205 7.16 -41.95 -10.95
N THR A 206 8.41 -42.24 -11.32
CA THR A 206 9.50 -42.67 -10.43
C THR A 206 10.58 -41.62 -10.19
N GLU A 207 10.52 -40.46 -10.85
CA GLU A 207 11.49 -39.39 -10.65
C GLU A 207 11.07 -38.54 -9.45
N GLU A 208 11.95 -38.43 -8.47
CA GLU A 208 11.85 -37.38 -7.46
C GLU A 208 12.56 -36.14 -7.96
N PRO A 209 12.01 -34.93 -7.71
CA PRO A 209 12.73 -33.71 -8.00
C PRO A 209 14.09 -33.74 -7.29
N ALA A 210 15.14 -33.31 -7.99
CA ALA A 210 16.52 -33.37 -7.50
C ALA A 210 16.71 -32.74 -6.11
N SER A 211 15.84 -31.77 -5.75
CA SER A 211 15.72 -31.20 -4.42
C SER A 211 14.25 -31.00 -4.02
N GLN A 212 13.74 -31.84 -3.13
CA GLN A 212 12.39 -31.72 -2.57
C GLN A 212 12.17 -30.38 -1.86
N HIS A 213 13.22 -29.82 -1.26
CA HIS A 213 13.16 -28.50 -0.62
C HIS A 213 12.94 -27.38 -1.64
N GLU A 214 13.69 -27.38 -2.74
CA GLU A 214 13.53 -26.36 -3.79
C GLU A 214 12.16 -26.47 -4.45
N PHE A 215 11.71 -27.68 -4.75
CA PHE A 215 10.37 -27.93 -5.27
C PHE A 215 9.27 -27.33 -4.38
N ASN A 216 9.31 -27.61 -3.08
CA ASN A 216 8.33 -27.10 -2.13
C ASN A 216 8.38 -25.58 -2.00
N ARG A 217 9.59 -25.00 -1.95
CA ARG A 217 9.77 -23.55 -1.85
C ARG A 217 9.26 -22.84 -3.10
N PHE A 218 9.53 -23.38 -4.28
CA PHE A 218 9.06 -22.83 -5.55
C PHE A 218 7.54 -22.79 -5.61
N ASN A 219 6.88 -23.91 -5.31
CA ASN A 219 5.42 -24.01 -5.29
C ASN A 219 4.79 -23.10 -4.24
N THR A 220 5.43 -22.97 -3.07
CA THR A 220 4.99 -22.04 -2.03
C THR A 220 5.14 -20.59 -2.47
N ALA A 221 6.22 -20.24 -3.18
CA ALA A 221 6.45 -18.90 -3.70
C ALA A 221 5.42 -18.52 -4.78
N LEU A 222 5.07 -19.44 -5.69
CA LEU A 222 3.95 -19.26 -6.62
C LEU A 222 2.65 -18.99 -5.86
N GLY A 223 2.38 -19.86 -4.88
CA GLY A 223 1.25 -19.74 -3.98
C GLY A 223 1.18 -18.36 -3.33
N LEU A 224 2.27 -17.87 -2.73
CA LEU A 224 2.40 -16.54 -2.12
C LEU A 224 2.13 -15.40 -3.09
N ALA A 225 2.65 -15.51 -4.32
CA ALA A 225 2.39 -14.55 -5.39
C ALA A 225 0.92 -14.54 -5.84
N GLY A 226 0.07 -15.43 -5.31
CA GLY A 226 -1.33 -15.54 -5.70
C GLY A 226 -1.53 -16.20 -7.05
N PHE A 227 -0.53 -16.95 -7.52
CA PHE A 227 -0.65 -17.86 -8.64
C PHE A 227 -1.63 -18.95 -8.24
N LEU A 228 -2.78 -19.01 -8.90
CA LEU A 228 -3.84 -20.00 -8.64
C LEU A 228 -4.27 -20.61 -9.95
N ASP A 229 -4.65 -21.88 -9.89
CA ASP A 229 -5.31 -22.55 -10.99
C ASP A 229 -6.72 -22.01 -11.16
N ARG A 230 -6.98 -21.41 -12.32
CA ARG A 230 -8.28 -20.92 -12.71
C ARG A 230 -8.59 -21.33 -14.14
N THR A 231 -9.86 -21.59 -14.38
CA THR A 231 -10.41 -21.62 -15.74
C THR A 231 -10.40 -20.22 -16.34
N LEU A 232 -10.53 -20.13 -17.66
CA LEU A 232 -10.54 -18.86 -18.36
C LEU A 232 -11.70 -17.97 -17.90
N ILE A 233 -12.87 -18.56 -17.64
CA ILE A 233 -14.05 -17.85 -17.14
C ILE A 233 -13.82 -17.29 -15.72
N GLU A 234 -13.17 -18.06 -14.84
CA GLU A 234 -12.84 -17.60 -13.49
C GLU A 234 -11.83 -16.46 -13.51
N GLU A 235 -10.83 -16.51 -14.39
CA GLU A 235 -9.85 -15.42 -14.51
C GLU A 235 -10.49 -14.15 -15.09
N VAL A 236 -11.44 -14.29 -16.03
CA VAL A 236 -12.25 -13.16 -16.53
C VAL A 236 -13.08 -12.54 -15.43
N ALA A 237 -13.85 -13.36 -14.69
CA ALA A 237 -14.70 -12.88 -13.60
C ALA A 237 -13.87 -12.16 -12.51
N ARG A 238 -12.73 -12.75 -12.14
CA ARG A 238 -11.79 -12.13 -11.20
C ARG A 238 -11.24 -10.81 -11.71
N SER A 239 -10.84 -10.76 -12.98
CA SER A 239 -10.28 -9.57 -13.62
C SER A 239 -11.31 -8.43 -13.66
N GLU A 240 -12.56 -8.74 -13.97
CA GLU A 240 -13.66 -7.78 -13.96
C GLU A 240 -13.84 -7.15 -12.57
N ILE A 241 -13.93 -7.97 -11.51
CA ILE A 241 -14.03 -7.49 -10.13
C ILE A 241 -12.78 -6.69 -9.72
N SER A 242 -11.59 -7.11 -10.17
CA SER A 242 -10.33 -6.43 -9.88
C SER A 242 -10.29 -5.02 -10.49
N VAL A 243 -10.82 -4.84 -11.71
CA VAL A 243 -10.96 -3.51 -12.34
C VAL A 243 -11.91 -2.62 -11.52
N VAL A 244 -13.05 -3.16 -11.09
CA VAL A 244 -14.01 -2.39 -10.27
C VAL A 244 -13.36 -1.97 -8.95
N ARG A 245 -12.71 -2.91 -8.24
CA ARG A 245 -11.98 -2.62 -7.00
C ARG A 245 -10.95 -1.52 -7.21
N ASN A 246 -10.09 -1.65 -8.22
CA ASN A 246 -9.02 -0.69 -8.47
C ASN A 246 -9.57 0.68 -8.88
N ALA A 247 -10.67 0.75 -9.63
CA ALA A 247 -11.34 2.01 -9.95
C ALA A 247 -11.90 2.71 -8.69
N LEU A 248 -12.54 1.95 -7.78
CA LEU A 248 -13.08 2.48 -6.52
C LEU A 248 -11.97 2.95 -5.58
N CYS A 249 -10.91 2.16 -5.42
CA CYS A 249 -9.75 2.54 -4.61
C CYS A 249 -9.05 3.76 -5.20
N LEU A 250 -8.85 3.83 -6.52
CA LEU A 250 -8.23 4.97 -7.19
C LEU A 250 -9.06 6.24 -7.00
N ARG A 251 -10.39 6.17 -7.15
CA ARG A 251 -11.29 7.30 -6.86
C ARG A 251 -11.11 7.82 -5.44
N ARG A 252 -11.06 6.92 -4.45
CA ARG A 252 -10.85 7.29 -3.04
C ARG A 252 -9.49 7.96 -2.84
N LEU A 253 -8.45 7.37 -3.41
CA LEU A 253 -7.07 7.84 -3.31
C LEU A 253 -6.92 9.24 -3.91
N VAL A 254 -7.48 9.49 -5.11
CA VAL A 254 -7.49 10.82 -5.75
C VAL A 254 -8.15 11.87 -4.85
N LEU A 255 -9.36 11.58 -4.34
CA LEU A 255 -10.08 12.51 -3.47
C LEU A 255 -9.32 12.78 -2.17
N ARG A 256 -8.69 11.75 -1.59
CA ARG A 256 -7.91 11.90 -0.37
C ARG A 256 -6.63 12.68 -0.60
N TYR A 257 -5.97 12.46 -1.73
CA TYR A 257 -4.81 13.23 -2.13
C TYR A 257 -5.15 14.71 -2.31
N ILE A 258 -6.25 15.04 -3.01
CA ILE A 258 -6.70 16.44 -3.17
C ILE A 258 -7.01 17.08 -1.82
N LYS A 259 -7.70 16.35 -0.92
CA LYS A 259 -7.96 16.82 0.44
C LYS A 259 -6.66 17.07 1.20
N ALA A 260 -5.72 16.13 1.18
CA ALA A 260 -4.42 16.31 1.82
C ALA A 260 -3.71 17.55 1.26
N LEU A 261 -3.61 17.67 -0.06
CA LEU A 261 -2.99 18.82 -0.71
C LEU A 261 -3.64 20.14 -0.29
N LEU A 262 -4.97 20.23 -0.29
CA LEU A 262 -5.70 21.42 0.15
C LEU A 262 -5.42 21.75 1.62
N MET A 263 -5.43 20.74 2.50
CA MET A 263 -5.10 20.93 3.92
C MET A 263 -3.67 21.43 4.10
N PHE A 264 -2.71 20.87 3.36
CA PHE A 264 -1.33 21.35 3.36
C PHE A 264 -1.24 22.81 2.92
N VAL A 265 -1.76 23.15 1.74
CA VAL A 265 -1.74 24.52 1.23
C VAL A 265 -2.40 25.51 2.20
N TRP A 266 -3.55 25.14 2.76
CA TRP A 266 -4.29 25.97 3.71
C TRP A 266 -3.53 26.17 5.02
N THR A 267 -3.02 25.09 5.62
CA THR A 267 -2.23 25.18 6.87
C THR A 267 -0.94 25.96 6.66
N THR A 268 -0.27 25.82 5.52
CA THR A 268 0.93 26.60 5.19
C THR A 268 0.60 28.09 5.03
N LEU A 269 -0.45 28.43 4.27
CA LEU A 269 -0.87 29.81 4.09
C LEU A 269 -1.23 30.45 5.43
N LEU A 270 -1.97 29.73 6.28
CA LEU A 270 -2.32 30.21 7.61
C LEU A 270 -1.09 30.36 8.50
N SER A 271 -0.13 29.42 8.43
CA SER A 271 1.14 29.51 9.16
C SER A 271 1.94 30.74 8.75
N PHE A 272 2.01 31.07 7.45
CA PHE A 272 2.70 32.28 6.97
C PHE A 272 2.00 33.58 7.40
N ILE A 273 0.67 33.63 7.33
CA ILE A 273 -0.11 34.77 7.84
C ILE A 273 0.18 34.95 9.33
N LEU A 274 0.13 33.85 10.07
CA LEU A 274 0.34 33.81 11.50
C LEU A 274 1.73 34.32 11.90
N VAL A 275 2.79 33.78 11.27
CA VAL A 275 4.18 34.23 11.48
C VAL A 275 4.34 35.72 11.15
N SER A 276 3.72 36.19 10.06
CA SER A 276 3.77 37.60 9.66
C SER A 276 3.17 38.53 10.72
N PHE A 277 2.07 38.12 11.36
CA PHE A 277 1.43 38.88 12.43
C PHE A 277 2.19 38.80 13.76
N LEU A 278 2.77 37.64 14.10
CA LEU A 278 3.63 37.45 15.29
C LEU A 278 4.83 38.42 15.28
N SER A 279 5.32 38.81 14.11
CA SER A 279 6.44 39.76 13.99
C SER A 279 6.08 41.22 14.29
N LYS A 280 4.79 41.60 14.25
CA LYS A 280 4.36 43.02 14.30
C LYS A 280 3.42 43.39 15.44
N VAL A 281 2.75 42.42 16.06
CA VAL A 281 1.72 42.66 17.07
C VAL A 281 1.93 41.70 18.24
N PRO A 282 1.61 42.09 19.51
CA PRO A 282 1.70 41.18 20.64
C PRO A 282 1.01 39.85 20.30
N PRO A 283 1.75 38.72 20.32
CA PRO A 283 1.26 37.40 19.88
C PRO A 283 -0.09 37.02 20.50
N LEU A 284 -0.27 37.50 21.73
CA LEU A 284 -1.37 37.24 22.64
C LEU A 284 -2.76 37.67 22.13
N ILE A 285 -2.88 38.62 21.19
CA ILE A 285 -4.19 39.13 20.72
C ILE A 285 -4.59 38.56 19.35
N ILE A 286 -3.64 38.46 18.41
CA ILE A 286 -3.98 38.11 17.02
C ILE A 286 -4.28 36.64 16.84
N LEU A 287 -3.55 35.79 17.55
CA LEU A 287 -3.61 34.36 17.37
C LEU A 287 -4.92 33.70 17.84
N PRO A 288 -5.51 34.03 19.02
CA PRO A 288 -6.82 33.50 19.38
C PRO A 288 -7.92 33.95 18.41
N ILE A 289 -7.86 35.17 17.87
CA ILE A 289 -8.82 35.66 16.87
C ILE A 289 -8.62 34.93 15.53
N GLY A 290 -7.38 34.78 15.08
CA GLY A 290 -7.03 34.07 13.85
C GLY A 290 -7.45 32.59 13.88
N TYR A 291 -7.43 31.95 15.05
CA TYR A 291 -7.83 30.55 15.21
C TYR A 291 -9.30 30.31 15.54
N VAL A 292 -10.01 31.27 16.11
CA VAL A 292 -11.48 31.19 16.25
C VAL A 292 -12.17 31.38 14.89
N ILE A 293 -11.52 32.07 13.95
CA ILE A 293 -11.99 32.23 12.56
C ILE A 293 -11.67 30.99 11.71
N TRP A 294 -10.66 30.19 12.09
CA TRP A 294 -10.25 28.95 11.42
C TRP A 294 -11.21 27.80 11.76
#